data_AF-A0A381U1T3-F1
#
_entry.id   AF-A0A381U1T3-F1
#
_cell.length_a   1.000
_cell.length_b   1.000
_cell.length_c   1.000
_cell.angle_alpha   90.00
_cell.angle_beta   90.00
_cell.angle_gamma   90.00
#
_symmetry.space_group_name_H-M   'P 1'
#
loop_
_entity.id
_entity.type
_entity.pdbx_description
1 polymer ?
#
loop_
_entity_poly.entity_id
_entity_poly.type
_entity_poly.pdbx_seq_one_letter_code
_entity_poly.pdbx_strand_id
1 'polypeptide(L)'
;MTSANKPAIAITMGDPCGIGPEVVVKAMTDPLVYAACRPLVVGNVYAMQQAVSLTGLPVKINEVDDLSASGLEPGVIDVVDIHNLNPEDITVGEINPTCGQAAMEWVTKAGELAMAG
;
A
#
# COMPACT_ATOMS: atom_id res chain seq x y z
N MET A 1 -20.06 8.55 -11.50
CA MET A 1 -19.78 9.36 -10.30
C MET A 1 -18.46 10.06 -10.54
N THR A 2 -18.36 11.37 -10.27
CA THR A 2 -17.07 12.08 -10.34
C THR A 2 -16.15 11.60 -9.22
N SER A 3 -14.84 11.53 -9.47
CA SER A 3 -13.83 11.04 -8.51
C SER A 3 -13.85 11.76 -7.16
N ALA A 4 -14.35 13.00 -7.12
CA ALA A 4 -14.44 13.86 -5.93
C ALA A 4 -15.38 13.36 -4.80
N ASN A 5 -16.26 12.39 -5.07
CA ASN A 5 -17.23 11.88 -4.06
C ASN A 5 -16.90 10.48 -3.52
N LYS A 6 -15.78 9.87 -3.91
CA LYS A 6 -15.40 8.54 -3.42
C LYS A 6 -14.62 8.65 -2.09
N PRO A 7 -14.89 7.78 -1.10
CA PRO A 7 -14.13 7.77 0.14
C PRO A 7 -12.66 7.48 -0.13
N ALA A 8 -11.76 8.21 0.53
CA ALA A 8 -10.36 7.86 0.61
C ALA A 8 -10.19 6.72 1.61
N ILE A 9 -9.50 5.64 1.23
CA ILE A 9 -9.32 4.46 2.08
C ILE A 9 -7.82 4.16 2.17
N ALA A 10 -7.27 4.33 3.37
CA ALA A 10 -5.92 3.88 3.69
C ALA A 10 -5.91 2.36 3.91
N ILE A 11 -5.03 1.66 3.21
CA ILE A 11 -4.83 0.22 3.26
C ILE A 11 -3.45 -0.02 3.83
N THR A 12 -3.37 -0.51 5.06
CA THR A 12 -2.10 -0.92 5.65
C THR A 12 -1.60 -2.16 4.93
N MET A 13 -0.36 -2.13 4.43
CA MET A 13 0.24 -3.25 3.68
C MET A 13 0.33 -4.54 4.51
N GLY A 14 0.52 -4.40 5.82
CA GLY A 14 0.80 -5.53 6.72
C GLY A 14 2.26 -5.98 6.63
N ASP A 15 2.58 -7.14 7.21
CA ASP A 15 3.95 -7.67 7.24
C ASP A 15 4.50 -7.90 5.81
N PRO A 16 5.63 -7.27 5.43
CA PRO A 16 6.24 -7.43 4.10
C PRO A 16 6.83 -8.83 3.86
N CYS A 17 7.07 -9.62 4.92
CA CYS A 17 7.48 -11.01 4.78
C CYS A 17 6.29 -11.95 4.54
N GLY A 18 5.07 -11.49 4.81
CA GLY A 18 3.82 -12.22 4.58
C GLY A 18 3.26 -12.02 3.17
N ILE A 19 1.97 -12.36 2.99
CA ILE A 19 1.29 -12.24 1.69
C ILE A 19 0.56 -10.90 1.47
N GLY A 20 0.58 -10.02 2.49
CA GLY A 20 -0.14 -8.75 2.47
C GLY A 20 0.14 -7.93 1.21
N PRO A 21 1.43 -7.70 0.85
CA PRO A 21 1.79 -6.99 -0.37
C PRO A 21 1.15 -7.60 -1.65
N GLU A 22 1.21 -8.92 -1.85
CA GLU A 22 0.60 -9.53 -3.05
C GLU A 22 -0.93 -9.45 -3.08
N VAL A 23 -1.57 -9.56 -1.92
CA VAL A 23 -3.03 -9.41 -1.81
C VAL A 23 -3.45 -7.99 -2.18
N VAL A 24 -2.71 -6.98 -1.71
CA VAL A 24 -2.95 -5.58 -2.09
C VAL A 24 -2.77 -5.41 -3.59
N VAL A 25 -1.67 -5.88 -4.17
CA VAL A 25 -1.42 -5.79 -5.62
C VAL A 25 -2.55 -6.43 -6.43
N LYS A 26 -2.99 -7.64 -6.06
CA LYS A 26 -4.12 -8.32 -6.73
C LYS A 26 -5.43 -7.54 -6.59
N ALA A 27 -5.75 -7.04 -5.40
CA ALA A 27 -6.95 -6.25 -5.17
C ALA A 27 -6.96 -4.97 -6.02
N MET A 28 -5.81 -4.31 -6.18
CA MET A 28 -5.67 -3.09 -6.99
C MET A 28 -5.80 -3.33 -8.50
N THR A 29 -5.87 -4.58 -8.96
CA THR A 29 -6.22 -4.87 -10.37
C THR A 29 -7.72 -5.00 -10.60
N ASP A 30 -8.53 -5.10 -9.56
CA ASP A 30 -9.98 -5.18 -9.69
C ASP A 30 -10.58 -3.78 -9.90
N PRO A 31 -11.23 -3.51 -11.05
CA PRO A 31 -11.88 -2.23 -11.31
C PRO A 31 -12.92 -1.84 -10.26
N LEU A 32 -13.51 -2.82 -9.55
CA LEU A 32 -14.48 -2.57 -8.49
C LEU A 32 -13.88 -1.80 -7.31
N VAL A 33 -12.58 -1.97 -7.02
CA VAL A 33 -11.90 -1.24 -5.94
C VAL A 33 -11.88 0.27 -6.26
N TYR A 34 -11.43 0.63 -7.46
CA TYR A 34 -11.40 2.03 -7.90
C TYR A 34 -12.79 2.58 -8.21
N ALA A 35 -13.80 1.74 -8.43
CA ALA A 35 -15.18 2.18 -8.50
C ALA A 35 -15.75 2.53 -7.11
N ALA A 36 -15.33 1.81 -6.07
CA ALA A 36 -15.83 1.95 -4.70
C ALA A 36 -15.12 3.05 -3.89
N CYS A 37 -13.81 3.23 -4.05
CA CYS A 37 -13.02 4.15 -3.24
C CYS A 37 -11.86 4.82 -4.01
N ARG A 38 -11.10 5.65 -3.30
CA ARG A 38 -9.76 6.10 -3.67
C ARG A 38 -8.75 5.38 -2.76
N PRO A 39 -8.17 4.26 -3.19
CA PRO A 39 -7.26 3.48 -2.35
C PRO A 39 -5.90 4.18 -2.23
N LEU A 40 -5.31 4.10 -1.03
CA LEU A 40 -3.95 4.54 -0.74
C LEU A 40 -3.30 3.47 0.14
N VAL A 41 -2.11 2.98 -0.23
CA VAL A 41 -1.40 1.99 0.58
C VAL A 41 -0.48 2.71 1.57
N VAL A 42 -0.47 2.28 2.83
CA VAL A 42 0.51 2.70 3.84
C VAL A 42 1.42 1.51 4.11
N GLY A 43 2.69 1.61 3.74
CA GLY A 43 3.58 0.45 3.68
C GLY A 43 4.98 0.80 3.22
N ASN A 44 5.63 -0.16 2.55
CA ASN A 44 6.97 0.00 2.03
C ASN A 44 6.98 -0.12 0.50
N VAL A 45 7.60 0.85 -0.19
CA VAL A 45 7.64 0.91 -1.66
C VAL A 45 8.38 -0.27 -2.25
N TYR A 46 9.52 -0.66 -1.67
CA TYR A 46 10.30 -1.80 -2.16
C TYR A 46 9.51 -3.11 -2.05
N ALA A 47 8.88 -3.38 -0.90
CA ALA A 47 8.03 -4.56 -0.71
C ALA A 47 6.89 -4.63 -1.74
N MET A 48 6.23 -3.50 -2.00
CA MET A 48 5.17 -3.41 -3.00
C MET A 48 5.70 -3.66 -4.42
N GLN A 49 6.88 -3.13 -4.78
CA GLN A 49 7.52 -3.41 -6.07
C GLN A 49 7.88 -4.89 -6.23
N GLN A 50 8.39 -5.54 -5.17
CA GLN A 50 8.63 -6.98 -5.17
C GLN A 50 7.33 -7.75 -5.39
N ALA A 51 6.23 -7.37 -4.71
CA ALA A 51 4.93 -8.00 -4.89
C ALA A 51 4.39 -7.86 -6.33
N VAL A 52 4.58 -6.71 -6.97
CA VAL A 52 4.27 -6.53 -8.40
C VAL A 52 5.08 -7.50 -9.26
N SER A 53 6.40 -7.60 -9.01
CA SER A 53 7.27 -8.53 -9.74
C SER A 53 6.86 -10.00 -9.53
N LEU A 54 6.51 -10.39 -8.31
CA LEU A 54 6.12 -11.76 -7.96
C LEU A 54 4.77 -12.14 -8.55
N THR A 55 3.82 -11.20 -8.60
CA THR A 55 2.48 -11.46 -9.15
C THR A 55 2.43 -11.34 -10.68
N GLY A 56 3.39 -10.64 -11.30
CA GLY A 56 3.43 -10.41 -12.74
C GLY A 56 2.27 -9.54 -13.26
N LEU A 57 1.60 -8.80 -12.37
CA LEU A 57 0.45 -7.98 -12.72
C LEU A 57 0.88 -6.62 -13.29
N PRO A 58 0.14 -6.06 -14.25
CA PRO A 58 0.54 -4.85 -14.98
C PRO A 58 0.19 -3.56 -14.21
N VAL A 59 0.68 -3.43 -12.98
CA VAL A 59 0.49 -2.25 -12.15
C VAL A 59 1.82 -1.56 -11.86
N LYS A 60 1.77 -0.26 -11.57
CA LYS A 60 2.94 0.54 -11.18
C LYS A 60 2.82 0.95 -9.72
N ILE A 61 3.96 1.05 -9.05
CA ILE A 61 4.05 1.64 -7.72
C ILE A 61 4.43 3.11 -7.87
N ASN A 62 3.70 3.98 -7.22
CA ASN A 62 3.97 5.41 -7.14
C ASN A 62 4.08 5.80 -5.67
N GLU A 63 5.24 6.33 -5.28
CA GLU A 63 5.42 6.86 -3.94
C GLU A 63 4.85 8.27 -3.87
N VAL A 64 4.05 8.56 -2.84
CA VAL A 64 3.35 9.84 -2.73
C VAL A 64 3.53 10.52 -1.39
N ASP A 65 3.83 11.82 -1.46
CA ASP A 65 3.81 12.73 -0.30
C ASP A 65 2.47 13.48 -0.18
N ASP A 66 1.81 13.75 -1.32
CA ASP A 66 0.51 14.43 -1.37
C ASP A 66 -0.61 13.41 -1.56
N LEU A 67 -1.39 13.22 -0.49
CA LEU A 67 -2.48 12.24 -0.44
C LEU A 67 -3.77 12.76 -1.05
N SER A 68 -3.87 14.06 -1.36
CA SER A 68 -5.10 14.65 -1.89
C SER A 68 -5.48 14.06 -3.25
N ALA A 69 -4.49 13.63 -4.03
CA ALA A 69 -4.61 13.09 -5.38
C ALA A 69 -4.46 11.55 -5.46
N SER A 70 -4.31 10.85 -4.34
CA SER A 70 -4.08 9.39 -4.37
C SER A 70 -5.31 8.58 -4.77
N GLY A 71 -5.11 7.41 -5.37
CA GLY A 71 -6.15 6.44 -5.69
C GLY A 71 -7.06 6.87 -6.84
N LEU A 72 -6.55 7.74 -7.73
CA LEU A 72 -7.30 8.29 -8.87
C LEU A 72 -7.02 7.57 -10.20
N GLU A 73 -5.85 6.94 -10.35
CA GLU A 73 -5.42 6.28 -11.60
C GLU A 73 -5.42 4.75 -11.44
N PRO A 74 -6.39 4.02 -12.03
CA PRO A 74 -6.34 2.57 -12.06
C PRO A 74 -5.06 2.07 -12.74
N GLY A 75 -4.43 1.06 -12.16
CA GLY A 75 -3.14 0.55 -12.63
C GLY A 75 -1.93 1.24 -11.99
N VAL A 76 -2.14 2.29 -11.18
CA VAL A 76 -1.11 2.90 -10.33
C VAL A 76 -1.52 2.74 -8.88
N ILE A 77 -0.65 2.12 -8.09
CA ILE A 77 -0.81 1.95 -6.65
C ILE A 77 0.01 3.04 -5.96
N ASP A 78 -0.69 4.01 -5.39
CA ASP A 78 -0.08 5.05 -4.57
C ASP A 78 0.28 4.48 -3.18
N VAL A 79 1.53 4.68 -2.77
CA VAL A 79 2.09 4.18 -1.51
C VAL A 79 2.65 5.35 -0.71
N VAL A 80 2.22 5.46 0.55
CA VAL A 80 2.90 6.26 1.57
C VAL A 80 3.93 5.37 2.24
N ASP A 81 5.20 5.67 1.99
CA ASP A 81 6.32 5.08 2.69
C ASP A 81 6.85 6.07 3.73
N ILE A 82 7.03 5.61 4.96
CA ILE A 82 7.63 6.41 6.05
C ILE A 82 9.10 6.06 6.24
N HIS A 83 9.66 5.23 5.35
CA HIS A 83 11.04 4.78 5.31
C HIS A 83 11.54 4.19 6.63
N ASN A 84 10.67 3.44 7.30
CA ASN A 84 10.96 2.80 8.58
C ASN A 84 11.55 1.39 8.46
N LEU A 85 11.72 0.89 7.23
CA LEU A 85 12.24 -0.46 6.96
C LEU A 85 13.12 -0.45 5.72
N ASN A 86 14.31 -1.06 5.83
CA ASN A 86 15.23 -1.15 4.71
C ASN A 86 14.94 -2.40 3.85
N PRO A 87 15.19 -2.36 2.53
CA PRO A 87 15.02 -3.51 1.64
C PRO A 87 15.73 -4.78 2.08
N GLU A 88 16.95 -4.66 2.64
CA GLU A 88 17.77 -5.78 3.10
C GLU A 88 17.18 -6.54 4.29
N ASP A 89 16.25 -5.94 5.02
CA ASP A 89 15.60 -6.57 6.17
C ASP A 89 14.42 -7.49 5.73
N ILE A 90 14.01 -7.43 4.46
CA ILE A 90 12.81 -8.12 3.97
C ILE A 90 13.19 -9.45 3.31
N THR A 91 12.75 -10.56 3.92
CA THR A 91 12.84 -11.90 3.33
C THR A 91 11.47 -12.57 3.35
N VAL A 92 10.89 -12.78 2.17
CA VAL A 92 9.54 -13.35 2.02
C VAL A 92 9.47 -14.76 2.60
N GLY A 93 8.46 -15.01 3.42
CA GLY A 93 8.21 -16.29 4.08
C GLY A 93 9.01 -16.51 5.37
N GLU A 94 9.85 -15.55 5.78
CA GLU A 94 10.65 -15.65 7.01
C GLU A 94 10.17 -14.64 8.07
N ILE A 95 9.97 -15.12 9.30
CA ILE A 95 9.54 -14.26 10.42
C ILE A 95 10.68 -13.28 10.75
N ASN A 96 10.37 -11.98 10.75
CA ASN A 96 11.32 -10.92 11.09
C ASN A 96 10.69 -9.90 12.08
N PRO A 97 11.26 -9.71 13.28
CA PRO A 97 10.78 -8.71 14.25
C PRO A 97 10.78 -7.26 13.73
N THR A 98 11.77 -6.87 12.94
CA THR A 98 11.87 -5.51 12.37
C THR A 98 10.72 -5.28 11.38
N CYS A 99 10.38 -6.28 10.56
CA CYS A 99 9.24 -6.23 9.65
C CYS A 99 7.90 -6.13 10.42
N GLY A 100 7.77 -6.89 11.52
CA GLY A 100 6.59 -6.82 12.39
C GLY A 100 6.43 -5.45 13.07
N GLN A 101 7.54 -4.85 13.53
CA GLN A 101 7.53 -3.48 14.07
C GLN A 101 7.10 -2.47 13.00
N ALA A 102 7.70 -2.53 11.81
CA ALA A 102 7.37 -1.63 10.72
C ALA A 102 5.87 -1.71 10.33
N ALA A 103 5.31 -2.92 10.33
CA ALA A 103 3.88 -3.13 10.09
C ALA A 103 2.97 -2.43 11.11
N MET A 104 3.34 -2.44 12.39
CA MET A 104 2.60 -1.72 13.44
C MET A 104 2.70 -0.20 13.31
N GLU A 105 3.85 0.31 12.87
CA GLU A 105 4.02 1.74 12.59
C GLU A 105 3.16 2.19 11.40
N TRP A 106 2.99 1.36 10.36
CA TRP A 106 2.05 1.66 9.26
C TRP A 106 0.59 1.66 9.71
N VAL A 107 0.19 0.78 10.62
CA VAL A 107 -1.15 0.82 11.24
C VAL A 107 -1.37 2.13 11.99
N THR A 108 -0.36 2.54 12.77
CA THR A 108 -0.40 3.82 13.50
C THR A 108 -0.52 4.99 12.54
N LYS A 109 0.31 5.01 11.49
CA LYS A 109 0.28 6.06 10.46
C LYS A 109 -1.06 6.12 9.73
N ALA A 110 -1.64 4.99 9.35
CA ALA A 110 -2.97 4.96 8.73
C ALA A 110 -4.06 5.50 9.67
N GLY A 111 -3.95 5.22 10.98
CA GLY A 111 -4.82 5.80 12.01
C GLY A 111 -4.70 7.31 12.11
N GLU A 112 -3.48 7.85 12.08
CA GLU A 112 -3.23 9.30 12.05
C GLU A 112 -3.88 9.97 10.84
N LEU A 113 -3.70 9.37 9.66
CA LEU A 113 -4.31 9.87 8.42
C LEU A 113 -5.83 9.87 8.51
N ALA A 114 -6.43 8.79 8.99
CA ALA A 114 -7.88 8.70 9.15
C ALA A 114 -8.44 9.74 10.12
N MET A 115 -7.70 10.10 11.19
CA MET A 115 -8.09 11.16 12.12
C MET A 115 -7.92 12.57 11.54
N ALA A 116 -6.97 12.75 10.62
CA ALA A 116 -6.71 14.04 9.96
C ALA A 116 -7.73 14.39 8.87
N GLY A 117 -8.39 13.37 8.29
CA GLY A 117 -9.35 13.50 7.19
C GLY A 117 -8.71 13.41 5.81
#